data_AF-A0A8S2ZE88-F1
#
_entry.id   AF-A0A8S2ZE88-F1
#
_cell.length_a   1.000
_cell.length_b   1.000
_cell.length_c   1.000
_cell.angle_alpha   90.00
_cell.angle_beta   90.00
_cell.angle_gamma   90.00
#
_symmetry.space_group_name_H-M   'P 1'
#
loop_
_entity.id
_entity.type
_entity.pdbx_description
1 polymer ?
#
loop_
_entity_poly.entity_id
_entity_poly.type
_entity_poly.pdbx_seq_one_letter_code
_entity_poly.pdbx_strand_id
1 'polypeptide(L)' 'MESFFLAETIKYLYLIFDENNFLHANGEYATEHRTASGSCFLDTGYVYNTEAHPIDIGSL' A
#
# COMPACT_ATOMS: atom_id res chain seq x y z
N MET A 1 -14.22 -8.53 19.98
CA MET A 1 -13.13 -7.57 19.68
C MET A 1 -13.36 -7.12 18.27
N GLU A 2 -13.41 -5.80 18.04
CA GLU A 2 -13.76 -5.24 16.75
C GLU A 2 -12.65 -5.48 15.71
N SER A 3 -13.04 -5.65 14.44
CA SER A 3 -12.11 -5.94 13.34
C SER A 3 -11.08 -4.82 13.10
N PHE A 4 -11.47 -3.56 13.33
CA PHE A 4 -10.59 -2.39 13.18
C PHE A 4 -9.37 -2.45 14.09
N PHE A 5 -9.42 -3.19 15.19
CA PHE A 5 -8.25 -3.32 16.08
C PHE A 5 -7.06 -3.94 15.35
N LEU A 6 -7.31 -4.96 14.51
CA LEU A 6 -6.28 -5.59 13.67
C LEU A 6 -6.00 -4.76 12.42
N ALA A 7 -7.05 -4.29 11.74
CA ALA A 7 -6.92 -3.63 10.45
C ALA A 7 -6.26 -2.25 10.56
N GLU A 8 -6.56 -1.48 11.61
CA GLU A 8 -6.12 -0.09 11.77
C GLU A 8 -5.13 0.04 12.90
N THR A 9 -5.53 -0.28 14.15
CA THR A 9 -4.74 0.03 15.34
C THR A 9 -3.39 -0.67 15.33
N ILE A 10 -3.38 -2.01 15.17
CA ILE A 10 -2.13 -2.77 15.13
C ILE A 10 -1.33 -2.46 13.86
N LYS A 11 -1.98 -2.27 12.71
CA LYS A 11 -1.31 -1.95 11.45
C LYS A 11 -0.53 -0.64 11.54
N TYR A 12 -1.17 0.45 11.97
CA TYR A 12 -0.48 1.74 12.08
C TYR A 12 0.56 1.74 13.20
N LEU A 13 0.29 1.07 14.32
CA LEU A 13 1.28 0.93 15.38
C LEU A 13 2.53 0.20 14.87
N TYR A 14 2.37 -0.88 14.10
CA TYR A 14 3.48 -1.59 13.48
C TYR A 14 4.25 -0.72 12.48
N LEU A 15 3.55 -0.04 11.57
CA LEU A 15 4.17 0.76 10.51
C LEU A 15 4.99 1.95 11.03
N ILE A 16 4.66 2.49 12.22
CA ILE A 16 5.47 3.53 12.88
C ILE A 16 6.88 3.02 13.21
N PHE A 17 7.05 1.74 13.50
CA PHE A 17 8.35 1.17 13.85
C PHE A 17 9.08 0.49 12.68
N ASP A 18 8.39 0.24 11.57
CA ASP A 18 8.95 -0.35 10.35
C ASP A 18 9.03 0.70 9.23
N GLU A 19 9.99 1.61 9.34
CA GLU A 19 10.18 2.74 8.41
C GLU A 19 10.56 2.29 6.98
N ASN A 20 11.10 1.08 6.82
CA ASN A 20 11.51 0.54 5.52
C ASN A 20 10.43 -0.35 4.87
N ASN A 21 9.22 -0.37 5.43
CA ASN A 21 8.12 -1.14 4.87
C ASN A 21 7.75 -0.62 3.47
N PHE A 22 7.45 -1.53 2.54
CA PHE A 22 7.03 -1.17 1.17
C PHE A 22 5.78 -0.28 1.15
N LEU A 23 4.94 -0.35 2.19
CA LEU A 23 3.75 0.49 2.34
C LEU A 23 4.06 1.98 2.54
N HIS A 24 5.31 2.34 2.88
CA HIS A 24 5.78 3.73 2.92
C HIS A 24 6.25 4.25 1.54
N ALA A 25 5.97 3.52 0.46
CA ALA A 25 6.29 3.94 -0.90
C ALA A 25 5.74 5.35 -1.19
N ASN A 26 6.64 6.25 -1.63
CA ASN A 26 6.38 7.67 -1.86
C ASN A 26 6.37 8.04 -3.36
N GLY A 27 6.34 7.05 -4.25
CA GLY A 27 6.33 7.24 -5.71
C GLY A 27 7.69 7.50 -6.34
N GLU A 28 8.79 7.33 -5.62
CA GLU A 28 10.14 7.38 -6.21
C GLU A 28 10.45 6.16 -7.10
N TYR A 29 9.84 5.00 -6.79
CA TYR A 29 10.08 3.75 -7.49
C TYR A 29 8.76 3.17 -8.01
N ALA A 30 8.85 2.48 -9.14
CA ALA A 30 7.71 1.83 -9.78
C ALA A 30 8.16 0.51 -10.43
N THR A 31 7.35 -0.53 -10.28
CA THR A 31 7.60 -1.83 -10.92
C THR A 31 6.80 -1.91 -12.23
N GLU A 32 7.48 -2.08 -13.37
CA GLU A 32 6.82 -2.30 -14.66
C GLU A 32 6.29 -3.75 -14.73
N HIS A 33 4.97 -3.89 -14.79
CA HIS A 33 4.28 -5.15 -15.06
C HIS A 33 3.79 -5.19 -16.51
N ARG A 34 4.36 -6.10 -17.31
CA ARG A 34 3.92 -6.34 -18.69
C ARG A 34 2.81 -7.38 -18.71
N THR A 35 1.66 -6.98 -19.24
CA THR A 35 0.51 -7.85 -19.49
C THR A 35 0.25 -7.95 -20.99
N ALA A 36 -0.59 -8.90 -21.41
CA ALA A 36 -1.01 -9.03 -22.81
C ALA A 36 -1.73 -7.78 -23.34
N SER A 37 -2.31 -6.97 -22.44
CA SER A 37 -3.06 -5.75 -22.77
C SER A 37 -2.20 -4.48 -22.71
N GLY A 38 -0.93 -4.56 -22.31
CA GLY A 38 -0.03 -3.41 -22.17
C GLY A 38 0.86 -3.46 -20.92
N SER A 39 1.64 -2.41 -20.69
CA SER A 39 2.46 -2.20 -19.49
C SER A 39 1.70 -1.40 -18.44
N CYS A 40 1.75 -1.82 -17.17
CA CYS A 40 1.26 -1.08 -16.00
C CYS A 40 2.43 -0.84 -15.05
N PHE A 41 2.42 0.27 -14.32
CA PHE A 41 3.42 0.59 -13.31
C PHE A 41 2.75 0.46 -11.93
N LEU A 42 3.20 -0.50 -11.13
CA LEU A 42 2.70 -0.78 -9.78
C LEU A 42 3.72 -0.35 -8.72
N ASP A 43 3.32 -0.38 -7.46
CA ASP A 43 4.10 -0.01 -6.28
C ASP A 43 4.56 1.46 -6.27
N THR A 44 3.80 2.32 -6.96
CA THR A 44 4.07 3.77 -7.03
C THR A 44 3.64 4.53 -5.78
N GLY A 45 3.07 3.83 -4.79
CA GLY A 45 2.52 4.40 -3.57
C GLY A 45 1.13 3.86 -3.27
N TYR A 46 0.73 3.97 -2.01
CA TYR A 46 -0.53 3.43 -1.53
C TYR A 46 -1.41 4.49 -0.90
N VAL A 47 -2.71 4.44 -1.21
CA VAL A 47 -3.75 5.21 -0.53
C VAL A 47 -4.55 4.26 0.35
N TYR A 48 -4.78 4.68 1.60
CA TYR A 48 -5.54 3.89 2.56
C TYR A 48 -7.01 4.29 2.52
N ASN A 49 -7.88 3.29 2.51
CA ASN A 49 -9.31 3.52 2.72
C ASN A 49 -9.62 3.78 4.22
N THR A 50 -10.90 3.89 4.55
CA THR A 50 -11.38 4.16 5.92
C THR A 50 -11.10 3.03 6.92
N GLU A 51 -10.66 1.85 6.47
CA GLU A 51 -10.32 0.67 7.30
C GLU A 51 -8.82 0.34 7.20
N ALA A 52 -8.00 1.32 6.78
CA ALA A 52 -6.56 1.18 6.59
C ALA A 52 -6.15 0.08 5.59
N HIS A 53 -7.02 -0.34 4.68
CA HIS A 53 -6.63 -1.24 3.59
C HIS A 53 -5.88 -0.44 2.52
N PRO A 54 -4.61 -0.80 2.21
CA PRO A 54 -3.83 -0.10 1.20
C PRO A 54 -4.33 -0.44 -0.21
N ILE A 55 -4.44 0.57 -1.05
CA ILE A 55 -4.77 0.46 -2.47
C ILE A 55 -3.63 1.11 -3.24
N ASP A 56 -3.04 0.37 -4.18
CA ASP A 56 -1.98 0.88 -5.05
C ASP A 56 -2.54 1.96 -5.99
N ILE A 57 -1.89 3.12 -6.02
CA ILE A 57 -2.29 4.24 -6.88
C ILE A 57 -2.18 3.86 -8.36
N GLY A 58 -1.21 3.01 -8.74
CA GLY A 58 -1.06 2.52 -10.12
C GLY A 58 -2.15 1.55 -10.56
N SER A 59 -2.99 1.08 -9.63
CA SER A 59 -4.15 0.22 -9.91
C SER A 59 -5.47 0.99 -10.09
N LEU A 60 -5.48 2.31 -9.82
CA LEU A 60 -6.63 3.21 -9.99
C LEU A 60 -6.67 3.82 -11.40
#